data_AF-A0A174IK46-F1
#
_entry.id   AF-A0A174IK46-F1
#
_cell.length_a   1.000
_cell.length_b   1.000
_cell.length_c   1.000
_cell.angle_alpha   90.00
_cell.angle_beta   90.00
_cell.angle_gamma   90.00
#
_symmetry.space_group_name_H-M   'P 1'
#
loop_
_entity.id
_entity.type
_entity.pdbx_description
1 polymer ?
#
loop_
_entity_poly.entity_id
_entity_poly.type
_entity_poly.pdbx_seq_one_letter_code
_entity_poly.pdbx_strand_id
1 'polypeptide(L)' 'MRILNAGDKCTQLDLNSKLIGDLFLIINVFSFSLKEQTSFKTEITVPQIHIYTLKAIIQKVILYYISKR' A
#
# COMPACT_ATOMS: atom_id res chain seq x y z
N MET A 1 -2.09 -9.23 -6.06
CA MET A 1 -3.33 -8.88 -5.33
C MET A 1 -3.40 -9.49 -3.92
N ARG A 2 -3.54 -8.65 -2.88
CA ARG A 2 -3.89 -9.03 -1.50
C ARG A 2 -5.08 -8.19 -1.03
N ILE A 3 -5.98 -8.78 -0.25
CA ILE A 3 -7.16 -8.11 0.30
C ILE A 3 -7.00 -7.98 1.82
N LEU A 4 -7.22 -6.78 2.35
CA LEU A 4 -7.18 -6.44 3.76
C LEU A 4 -8.57 -5.98 4.20
N ASN A 5 -9.19 -6.73 5.12
CA ASN A 5 -10.48 -6.39 5.69
C ASN A 5 -10.28 -5.81 7.10
N ALA A 6 -10.91 -4.68 7.39
CA ALA A 6 -10.91 -4.04 8.69
C ALA A 6 -12.32 -3.49 8.98
N GLY A 7 -13.13 -4.27 9.71
CA GLY A 7 -14.53 -3.91 9.98
C GLY A 7 -15.36 -3.89 8.69
N ASP A 8 -16.03 -2.78 8.41
CA ASP A 8 -16.84 -2.55 7.21
C ASP A 8 -16.02 -2.12 5.97
N LYS A 9 -14.70 -1.93 6.15
CA LYS A 9 -13.78 -1.50 5.10
C LYS A 9 -13.01 -2.68 4.54
N CYS A 10 -12.94 -2.75 3.23
CA CYS A 10 -12.11 -3.70 2.51
C CYS A 10 -11.19 -2.93 1.57
N THR A 11 -9.90 -3.21 1.68
CA THR A 11 -8.84 -2.59 0.89
C THR A 11 -8.11 -3.67 0.10
N GLN A 12 -8.11 -3.54 -1.22
CA GLN A 12 -7.34 -4.35 -2.14
C GLN A 12 -6.03 -3.64 -2.49
N LEU A 13 -4.93 -4.37 -2.35
CA LEU A 13 -3.59 -3.94 -2.72
C LEU A 13 -3.09 -4.79 -3.87
N ASP A 14 -2.64 -4.13 -4.93
CA ASP A 14 -1.95 -4.76 -6.04
C ASP A 14 -0.58 -4.12 -6.26
N LEU A 15 0.43 -4.97 -6.36
CA LEU A 15 1.83 -4.58 -6.49
C LEU A 15 2.31 -5.05 -7.85
N ASN A 16 2.59 -4.10 -8.74
CA ASN A 16 3.11 -4.37 -10.07
C ASN A 16 4.47 -3.69 -10.23
N SER A 17 5.44 -4.40 -10.79
CA SER A 17 6.70 -3.81 -11.24
C SER A 17 6.66 -3.65 -12.75
N LYS A 18 6.83 -2.43 -13.25
CA LYS A 18 6.90 -2.17 -14.69
C LYS A 18 8.30 -1.68 -15.04
N LEU A 19 8.90 -2.27 -16.07
CA LEU A 19 10.15 -1.82 -16.66
C LEU A 19 9.79 -0.93 -17.87
N ILE A 20 9.84 0.39 -17.68
CA ILE A 20 9.84 1.37 -18.79
C ILE A 20 10.92 2.39 -18.46
N GLY A 21 12.08 2.26 -19.11
CA GLY A 21 13.26 3.07 -18.82
C GLY A 21 13.95 2.62 -17.53
N ASP A 22 13.44 3.07 -16.38
CA ASP A 22 13.89 2.66 -15.04
C ASP A 22 12.93 1.65 -14.41
N LEU A 23 13.39 0.90 -13.40
CA LEU A 23 12.54 0.00 -12.64
C LEU A 23 11.72 0.80 -11.62
N PHE A 24 10.40 0.68 -11.68
CA PHE A 24 9.49 1.28 -10.69
C PHE A 24 8.62 0.20 -10.04
N LEU A 25 8.29 0.41 -8.77
CA LEU A 25 7.24 -0.29 -8.06
C LEU A 25 5.96 0.55 -8.13
N ILE A 26 4.90 -0.02 -8.71
CA ILE A 26 3.56 0.57 -8.76
C ILE A 26 2.70 -0.13 -7.72
N ILE A 27 2.14 0.67 -6.80
CA ILE A 27 1.24 0.21 -5.74
C ILE A 27 -0.15 0.75 -6.07
N ASN A 28 -1.05 -0.14 -6.48
CA ASN A 28 -2.45 0.16 -6.68
C ASN A 28 -3.22 -0.15 -5.41
N VAL A 29 -3.91 0.86 -4.87
CA VAL A 29 -4.77 0.73 -3.68
C VAL A 29 -6.20 1.03 -4.10
N PHE A 30 -7.07 0.06 -3.91
CA PHE A 30 -8.51 0.24 -4.01
C PHE A 30 -9.13 -0.03 -2.65
N SER A 31 -9.98 0.84 -2.15
CA SER A 31 -10.72 0.59 -0.91
C SER A 31 -12.18 0.90 -1.09
N PHE A 32 -13.03 0.10 -0.45
CA PHE A 32 -14.45 0.36 -0.32
C PHE A 32 -14.90 0.26 1.14
N SER A 33 -15.90 1.05 1.51
CA SER A 33 -16.65 0.90 2.77
C SER A 33 -18.09 0.51 2.44
N LEU A 34 -18.55 -0.59 3.04
CA LEU A 34 -19.94 -1.03 2.90
C LEU A 34 -20.92 -0.05 3.57
N LYS A 35 -20.51 0.55 4.70
CA LYS A 35 -21.36 1.43 5.48
C LYS A 35 -21.51 2.81 4.84
N GLU A 36 -20.41 3.38 4.38
CA GLU A 36 -20.40 4.70 3.75
C GLU A 36 -20.85 4.62 2.27
N GLN A 37 -20.90 3.42 1.68
CA GLN A 37 -21.11 3.20 0.24
C GLN A 37 -20.15 4.01 -0.63
N THR A 38 -18.93 4.25 -0.12
CA THR A 38 -17.87 4.99 -0.80
C THR A 38 -16.76 4.05 -1.23
N SER A 39 -16.12 4.42 -2.34
CA SER A 39 -14.90 3.76 -2.79
C SER A 39 -13.86 4.81 -3.17
N PHE A 40 -12.59 4.50 -2.92
CA PHE A 40 -11.48 5.29 -3.44
C PHE A 40 -10.47 4.38 -4.14
N LYS A 41 -9.82 4.94 -5.16
CA LYS A 41 -8.70 4.32 -5.86
C LYS A 41 -7.54 5.30 -5.88
N THR A 42 -6.35 4.82 -5.58
CA THR A 42 -5.11 5.58 -5.72
C THR A 42 -4.00 4.69 -6.25
N GLU A 43 -3.07 5.29 -6.97
CA GLU A 43 -1.88 4.65 -7.49
C GLU A 43 -0.66 5.41 -6.96
N ILE A 44 0.32 4.68 -6.45
CA ILE A 44 1.58 5.23 -5.96
C ILE A 44 2.70 4.60 -6.78
N THR A 45 3.52 5.44 -7.41
CA THR A 45 4.69 5.01 -8.18
C THR A 45 5.95 5.33 -7.38
N VAL A 46 6.76 4.29 -7.13
CA VAL A 46 7.99 4.38 -6.33
C VAL A 46 9.17 3.99 -7.21
N PRO A 47 10.13 4.90 -7.45
CA PRO A 47 11.39 4.56 -8.13
C PRO A 47 12.16 3.48 -7.39
N GLN A 48 12.85 2.59 -8.13
CA GLN A 48 13.63 1.50 -7.52
C GLN A 48 14.62 1.99 -6.48
N ILE A 49 15.27 3.14 -6.72
CA ILE A 49 16.22 3.76 -5.80
C ILE A 49 15.64 4.04 -4.41
N HIS A 50 14.32 4.18 -4.29
CA HIS A 50 13.63 4.49 -3.03
C HIS A 50 12.91 3.29 -2.39
N ILE A 51 12.87 2.13 -3.05
CA ILE A 51 12.16 0.95 -2.51
C ILE A 51 12.73 0.52 -1.15
N TYR A 52 14.06 0.51 -0.99
CA TYR A 52 14.70 0.14 0.27
C TYR A 52 14.41 1.15 1.39
N THR A 53 14.44 2.44 1.08
CA THR A 53 14.09 3.51 2.04
C THR A 53 12.63 3.38 2.48
N LEU A 54 11.71 3.14 1.54
CA LEU A 54 10.30 2.93 1.83
C LEU A 54 10.09 1.72 2.74
N LYS A 55 10.78 0.60 2.46
CA LYS A 55 10.74 -0.60 3.31
C LYS A 55 11.18 -0.29 4.74
N ALA A 56 12.27 0.45 4.91
CA ALA A 56 12.80 0.81 6.23
C ALA A 56 11.82 1.69 7.02
N ILE A 57 11.17 2.67 6.37
CA ILE A 57 10.16 3.52 7.00
C ILE A 57 8.97 2.69 7.48
N ILE A 58 8.43 1.81 6.63
CA ILE A 58 7.28 0.96 6.98
C ILE A 58 7.64 0.05 8.17
N GLN A 59 8.82 -0.57 8.15
CA GLN A 59 9.28 -1.42 9.26
C GLN A 59 9.37 -0.63 10.58
N LYS A 60 9.92 0.58 10.54
CA LYS A 60 10.03 1.44 11.72
C LYS A 60 8.66 1.84 12.28
N VAL A 61 7.71 2.17 11.39
CA VAL A 61 6.33 2.51 11.78
C VAL A 61 5.63 1.31 12.41
N ILE A 62 5.75 0.11 11.82
CA ILE A 62 5.17 -1.11 12.37
C ILE A 62 5.74 -1.39 13.77
N LEU A 63 7.06 -1.33 13.93
CA LEU A 63 7.73 -1.52 15.22
C LEU A 63 7.25 -0.52 16.28
N TYR A 64 7.06 0.75 15.91
CA TYR A 64 6.53 1.78 16.80
C TYR A 64 5.13 1.46 17.30
N TYR A 65 4.22 1.01 16.43
CA TYR A 65 2.86 0.67 16.84
C TYR A 65 2.78 -0.63 17.64
N ILE A 66 3.66 -1.60 17.36
CA ILE A 66 3.74 -2.84 18.15
C ILE A 66 4.29 -2.55 19.54
N SER A 67 5.31 -1.69 19.69
CA SER A 67 5.90 -1.38 21.00
C SER A 67 5.01 -0.51 21.90
N LYS A 68 4.00 0.13 21.32
CA LYS A 68 2.99 0.94 22.04
C LYS A 68 1.76 0.13 22.46
N ARG A 69 1.61 -1.11 21.98
CA ARG A 69 0.60 -2.06 22.48
C ARG A 69 1.11 -2.74 23.73
#